data_AF-A0A142WW54-F1
#
_entry.id   AF-A0A142WW54-F1
#
_cell.length_a   1.000
_cell.length_b   1.000
_cell.length_c   1.000
_cell.angle_alpha   90.00
_cell.angle_beta   90.00
_cell.angle_gamma   90.00
#
_symmetry.space_group_name_H-M   'P 1'
#
loop_
_entity.id
_entity.type
_entity.pdbx_description
1 polymer ?
#
loop_
_entity_poly.entity_id
_entity_poly.type
_entity_poly.pdbx_seq_one_letter_code
_entity_poly.pdbx_strand_id
1 'polypeptide(L)'
;MRPDHLSSPPTALSPAIRSAAAELLAELEAHRLVVIKFRTTHEGDETWRRAAISSNPRWYSRLCRREEKSRRRYPKPRTVIRRVETLRVLRRIVAGTADPASLYVRRLMPFIRERIEQEVPC
;
A
#
# COMPACT_ATOMS: atom_id res chain seq x y z
N MET A 1 12.13 12.74 44.30
CA MET A 1 12.70 12.83 42.95
C MET A 1 12.45 11.51 42.25
N ARG A 2 11.53 11.46 41.28
CA ARG A 2 11.30 10.28 40.43
C ARG A 2 12.18 10.44 39.19
N PRO A 3 12.91 9.42 38.74
CA PRO A 3 13.71 9.52 37.53
C PRO A 3 12.77 9.65 36.34
N ASP A 4 12.93 10.73 35.59
CA ASP A 4 12.28 10.93 34.31
C ASP A 4 12.62 9.76 33.39
N HIS A 5 11.61 8.95 33.07
CA HIS A 5 11.71 7.99 31.99
C HIS A 5 11.85 8.77 30.70
N LEU A 6 13.11 8.97 30.28
CA LEU A 6 13.49 9.39 28.94
C LEU A 6 12.75 8.50 27.94
N SER A 7 11.64 9.03 27.43
CA SER A 7 10.94 8.53 26.26
C SER A 7 11.97 8.54 25.13
N SER A 8 12.54 7.37 24.84
CA SER A 8 13.40 7.22 23.68
C SER A 8 12.62 7.74 22.47
N PRO A 9 13.19 8.63 21.65
CA PRO A 9 12.50 9.11 20.47
C PRO A 9 12.09 7.88 19.65
N PRO A 10 10.89 7.87 19.03
CA PRO A 10 10.50 6.77 18.17
C PRO A 10 11.62 6.57 17.15
N THR A 11 12.22 5.38 17.14
CA THR A 11 13.40 5.05 16.33
C THR A 11 13.15 5.54 14.91
N ALA A 12 13.78 6.67 14.55
CA ALA A 12 13.49 7.33 13.29
C ALA A 12 13.88 6.38 12.15
N LEU A 13 12.95 6.12 11.24
CA LEU A 13 13.21 5.30 10.07
C LEU A 13 14.35 5.93 9.25
N SER A 14 15.27 5.10 8.74
CA SER A 14 16.47 5.58 8.07
C SER A 14 16.14 6.45 6.85
N PRO A 15 17.03 7.40 6.46
CA PRO A 15 16.82 8.22 5.27
C PRO A 15 16.56 7.40 4.00
N ALA A 16 17.27 6.27 3.83
CA ALA A 16 17.05 5.35 2.71
C ALA A 16 15.63 4.76 2.68
N ILE A 17 15.10 4.35 3.85
CA ILE A 17 13.71 3.87 3.95
C ILE A 17 12.72 4.95 3.53
N ARG A 18 12.97 6.20 3.91
CA ARG A 18 12.08 7.32 3.53
C ARG A 18 12.15 7.61 2.04
N SER A 19 13.33 7.56 1.44
CA SER A 19 13.53 7.74 -0.01
C SER A 19 12.77 6.69 -0.80
N ALA A 20 13.05 5.41 -0.54
CA ALA A 20 12.37 4.31 -1.21
C ALA A 20 10.84 4.31 -0.97
N ALA A 21 10.38 4.70 0.23
CA ALA A 21 8.95 4.88 0.49
C ALA A 21 8.32 6.00 -0.34
N ALA A 22 9.05 7.10 -0.58
CA ALA A 22 8.61 8.20 -1.42
C ALA A 22 8.44 7.76 -2.87
N GLU A 23 9.34 6.93 -3.39
CA GLU A 23 9.21 6.37 -4.73
C GLU A 23 8.00 5.44 -4.86
N LEU A 24 7.83 4.51 -3.91
CA LEU A 24 6.67 3.62 -3.90
C LEU A 24 5.36 4.40 -3.76
N LEU A 25 5.37 5.49 -2.97
CA LEU A 25 4.24 6.41 -2.86
C LEU A 25 3.93 7.06 -4.20
N ALA A 26 4.92 7.66 -4.86
CA ALA A 26 4.76 8.31 -6.15
C ALA A 26 4.26 7.33 -7.22
N GLU A 27 4.86 6.13 -7.28
CA GLU A 27 4.44 5.07 -8.19
C GLU A 27 2.99 4.67 -7.92
N LEU A 28 2.59 4.49 -6.65
CA LEU A 28 1.21 4.16 -6.33
C LEU A 28 0.27 5.29 -6.72
N GLU A 29 0.59 6.54 -6.44
CA GLU A 29 -0.26 7.70 -6.75
C GLU A 29 -0.43 7.93 -8.26
N ALA A 30 0.61 7.66 -9.07
CA ALA A 30 0.55 7.72 -10.53
C ALA A 30 -0.42 6.69 -11.12
N HIS A 31 -0.53 5.53 -10.48
CA HIS A 31 -1.37 4.42 -10.90
C HIS A 31 -2.81 4.58 -10.40
N ARG A 32 -3.65 5.34 -11.10
CA ARG A 32 -5.05 5.59 -10.69
C ARG A 32 -6.02 4.49 -11.12
N LEU A 33 -7.07 4.30 -10.32
CA LEU A 33 -8.23 3.47 -10.67
C LEU A 33 -9.05 4.23 -11.71
N VAL A 34 -9.13 3.73 -12.93
CA VAL A 34 -10.04 4.27 -13.95
C VAL A 34 -11.33 3.47 -13.91
N VAL A 35 -12.43 4.13 -13.57
CA VAL A 35 -13.77 3.50 -13.62
C VAL A 35 -14.44 3.94 -14.90
N ILE A 36 -14.65 3.00 -15.82
CA ILE A 36 -15.36 3.23 -17.07
C ILE A 36 -16.78 2.72 -16.90
N LYS A 37 -17.76 3.60 -17.16
CA LYS A 37 -19.17 3.23 -17.30
C LYS A 37 -19.44 2.93 -18.76
N PHE A 38 -19.98 1.76 -19.04
CA PHE A 38 -20.33 1.36 -20.40
C PHE A 38 -21.69 0.67 -20.39
N ARG A 39 -22.38 0.76 -21.52
CA ARG A 39 -23.66 0.08 -21.72
C ARG A 39 -23.41 -1.37 -22.09
N THR A 40 -24.19 -2.27 -21.51
CA THR A 40 -24.27 -3.65 -21.96
C THR A 40 -25.73 -3.99 -22.20
N THR A 41 -26.00 -4.61 -23.34
CA THR A 41 -27.31 -5.17 -23.64
C THR A 41 -27.28 -6.66 -23.33
N HIS A 42 -28.19 -7.13 -22.48
CA HIS A 42 -28.41 -8.56 -22.26
C HIS A 42 -29.90 -8.81 -22.42
N GLU A 43 -30.30 -9.69 -23.35
CA GLU A 43 -31.71 -10.05 -23.61
C GLU A 43 -32.65 -8.85 -23.88
N GLY A 44 -32.15 -7.79 -24.53
CA GLY A 44 -32.96 -6.62 -24.88
C GLY A 44 -33.05 -5.53 -23.80
N ASP A 45 -32.59 -5.81 -22.58
CA ASP A 45 -32.51 -4.80 -21.51
C ASP A 45 -31.18 -4.06 -21.52
N GLU A 46 -31.25 -2.72 -21.55
CA GLU A 46 -30.09 -1.86 -21.41
C GLU A 46 -29.67 -1.75 -19.93
N THR A 47 -28.51 -2.30 -19.58
CA THR A 47 -27.93 -2.17 -18.23
C THR A 47 -26.62 -1.39 -18.28
N TRP A 48 -26.46 -0.43 -17.37
CA TRP A 48 -25.20 0.29 -17.17
C TRP A 48 -24.26 -0.49 -16.26
N ARG A 49 -23.12 -0.94 -16.79
CA ARG A 49 -22.07 -1.60 -16.01
C ARG A 49 -20.90 -0.66 -15.74
N ARG A 50 -20.19 -0.93 -14.64
CA ARG A 50 -18.94 -0.24 -14.25
C ARG A 50 -17.80 -1.25 -14.34
N ALA A 51 -16.82 -0.99 -15.19
CA ALA A 51 -15.53 -1.68 -15.14
C ALA A 51 -14.53 -0.81 -14.37
N ALA A 52 -13.82 -1.40 -13.43
CA ALA A 52 -12.70 -0.76 -12.78
C ALA A 52 -11.41 -1.30 -13.42
N ILE A 53 -10.74 -0.47 -14.21
CA ILE A 53 -9.40 -0.74 -14.71
C ILE A 53 -8.44 -0.20 -13.66
N SER A 54 -8.00 -1.05 -12.73
CA SER A 54 -6.87 -0.73 -11.86
C SER A 54 -5.59 -1.16 -12.57
N SER A 55 -4.85 -0.23 -13.15
CA SER A 55 -3.43 -0.48 -13.37
C SER A 55 -2.75 -0.27 -12.02
N ASN A 56 -2.70 -1.30 -11.17
CA ASN A 56 -1.94 -1.22 -9.93
C ASN A 56 -0.46 -1.49 -10.25
N PRO A 57 0.48 -0.79 -9.58
CA PRO A 57 1.88 -1.10 -9.78
C PRO A 57 2.17 -2.54 -9.33
N ARG A 58 3.19 -3.15 -9.95
CA ARG A 58 3.50 -4.58 -9.75
C ARG A 58 3.74 -4.90 -8.27
N TRP A 59 4.48 -4.04 -7.57
CA TRP A 59 4.78 -4.22 -6.15
C TRP A 59 3.51 -4.21 -5.29
N TYR A 60 2.55 -3.32 -5.55
CA TYR A 60 1.30 -3.23 -4.78
C TYR A 60 0.42 -4.44 -5.05
N SER A 61 0.39 -4.92 -6.30
CA SER A 61 -0.28 -6.17 -6.65
C SER A 61 0.31 -7.37 -5.91
N ARG A 62 1.64 -7.45 -5.78
CA ARG A 62 2.33 -8.47 -4.97
C ARG A 62 2.01 -8.34 -3.49
N LEU A 63 1.98 -7.13 -2.93
CA LEU A 63 1.57 -6.87 -1.55
C LEU A 63 0.14 -7.39 -1.28
N CYS A 64 -0.81 -7.07 -2.14
CA CYS A 64 -2.19 -7.54 -2.00
C CYS A 64 -2.29 -9.06 -2.04
N ARG A 65 -1.57 -9.73 -2.95
CA ARG A 65 -1.56 -11.19 -3.07
C ARG A 65 -0.92 -11.87 -1.86
N ARG A 66 0.20 -11.33 -1.36
CA ARG A 66 0.91 -11.85 -0.18
C ARG A 66 0.03 -11.89 1.07
N GLU A 67 -0.85 -10.91 1.21
CA GLU A 67 -1.71 -10.73 2.38
C GLU A 67 -3.14 -11.27 2.17
N GLU A 68 -3.44 -11.83 0.99
CA GLU A 68 -4.71 -12.50 0.73
C GLU A 68 -4.76 -13.82 1.51
N LYS A 69 -5.53 -13.86 2.60
CA LYS A 69 -5.76 -15.11 3.33
C LYS A 69 -6.61 -16.06 2.47
N SER A 70 -6.25 -17.35 2.48
CA SER A 70 -6.99 -18.43 1.82
C SER A 70 -8.51 -18.26 1.98
N ARG A 71 -9.19 -18.13 0.84
CA ARG A 71 -10.60 -17.71 0.65
C ARG A 71 -11.67 -18.65 1.23
N ARG A 72 -11.37 -19.51 2.20
CA ARG A 72 -12.28 -20.60 2.57
C ARG A 72 -13.50 -20.22 3.43
N ARG A 73 -13.67 -18.98 3.89
CA ARG A 73 -14.75 -18.71 4.88
C ARG A 73 -15.60 -17.45 4.75
N TYR A 74 -15.34 -16.55 3.80
CA TYR A 74 -16.14 -15.31 3.70
C TYR A 74 -16.56 -15.02 2.25
N PRO A 75 -17.87 -14.82 1.98
CA PRO A 75 -18.40 -14.58 0.64
C PRO A 75 -18.10 -13.18 0.09
N LYS A 76 -17.44 -12.29 0.86
CA LYS A 76 -17.07 -10.94 0.41
C LYS A 76 -15.55 -10.80 0.35
N PRO A 77 -14.99 -10.24 -0.75
CA PRO A 77 -13.57 -9.95 -0.84
C PRO A 77 -13.18 -8.87 0.17
N ARG A 78 -12.82 -9.28 1.39
CA ARG A 78 -12.12 -8.41 2.34
C ARG A 78 -10.66 -8.36 1.90
N THR A 79 -10.31 -7.41 1.06
CA THR A 79 -8.90 -7.10 0.81
C THR A 79 -8.28 -6.61 2.12
N VAL A 80 -7.42 -7.44 2.72
CA VAL A 80 -6.71 -7.13 3.98
C VAL A 80 -5.89 -5.84 3.84
N ILE A 81 -5.42 -5.59 2.61
CA ILE A 81 -4.69 -4.38 2.22
C ILE A 81 -5.64 -3.44 1.51
N ARG A 82 -5.80 -2.23 2.07
CA ARG A 82 -6.57 -1.14 1.47
C ARG A 82 -5.61 -0.11 0.92
N ARG A 83 -5.83 0.29 -0.33
CA ARG A 83 -4.98 1.25 -1.04
C ARG A 83 -4.86 2.59 -0.32
N VAL A 84 -5.99 3.13 0.17
CA VAL A 84 -6.02 4.39 0.93
C VAL A 84 -5.17 4.29 2.19
N GLU A 85 -5.22 3.16 2.88
CA GLU A 85 -4.40 2.94 4.08
C GLU A 85 -2.91 2.78 3.73
N THR A 86 -2.61 2.07 2.63
CA THR A 86 -1.24 1.97 2.11
C THR A 86 -0.66 3.34 1.77
N LEU A 87 -1.40 4.20 1.06
CA LEU A 87 -1.00 5.57 0.75
C LEU A 87 -0.76 6.38 2.02
N ARG A 88 -1.68 6.30 2.99
CA ARG A 88 -1.57 6.99 4.27
C ARG A 88 -0.31 6.58 5.02
N VAL A 89 -0.02 5.28 5.09
CA VAL A 89 1.15 4.76 5.80
C VAL A 89 2.44 5.13 5.10
N LEU A 90 2.50 5.05 3.76
CA LEU A 90 3.67 5.51 3.00
C LEU A 90 3.95 7.00 3.24
N ARG A 91 2.92 7.87 3.23
CA ARG A 91 3.07 9.29 3.57
C ARG A 91 3.62 9.50 4.98
N ARG A 92 3.17 8.71 5.97
CA ARG A 92 3.71 8.75 7.34
C ARG A 92 5.17 8.31 7.40
N ILE A 93 5.56 7.29 6.63
CA ILE A 93 6.95 6.82 6.55
C ILE A 93 7.82 7.93 5.96
N VAL A 94 7.41 8.53 4.84
CA VAL A 94 8.11 9.66 4.20
C VAL A 94 8.27 10.84 5.16
N ALA A 95 7.21 11.19 5.89
CA ALA A 95 7.23 12.24 6.89
C ALA A 95 8.03 11.89 8.17
N GLY A 96 8.52 10.65 8.31
CA GLY A 96 9.22 10.17 9.51
C GLY A 96 8.33 10.03 10.75
N THR A 97 7.01 9.98 10.59
CA THR A 97 6.02 9.90 11.68
C THR A 97 5.33 8.54 11.76
N ALA A 98 5.76 7.57 10.95
CA ALA A 98 5.24 6.21 11.00
C ALA A 98 5.79 5.46 12.22
N ASP A 99 4.90 4.76 12.90
CA ASP A 99 5.27 3.82 13.96
C ASP A 99 5.84 2.53 13.33
N PRO A 100 7.12 2.18 13.58
CA PRO A 100 7.74 0.96 13.08
C PRO A 100 7.03 -0.33 13.52
N ALA A 101 6.34 -0.31 14.66
CA ALA A 101 5.59 -1.46 15.18
C ALA A 101 4.26 -1.68 14.45
N SER A 102 3.77 -0.68 13.70
CA SER A 102 2.52 -0.78 12.96
C SER A 102 2.53 -1.94 11.97
N LEU A 103 1.45 -2.74 11.97
CA LEU A 103 1.30 -3.88 11.08
C LEU A 103 1.47 -3.51 9.59
N TYR A 104 0.95 -2.35 9.17
CA TYR A 104 1.09 -1.89 7.78
C TYR A 104 2.53 -1.54 7.43
N VAL A 105 3.27 -0.94 8.36
CA VAL A 105 4.70 -0.63 8.16
C VAL A 105 5.48 -1.93 8.01
N ARG A 106 5.26 -2.91 8.90
CA ARG A 106 5.87 -4.24 8.81
C ARG A 106 5.59 -4.95 7.48
N ARG A 107 4.37 -4.81 6.94
CA ARG A 107 3.96 -5.39 5.65
C ARG A 107 4.62 -4.71 4.45
N LEU A 108 4.89 -3.41 4.55
CA LEU A 108 5.52 -2.62 3.50
C LEU A 108 7.04 -2.79 3.47
N MET A 109 7.68 -3.05 4.61
CA MET A 109 9.15 -3.13 4.69
C MET A 109 9.82 -4.05 3.66
N PRO A 110 9.31 -5.25 3.35
CA PRO A 110 9.93 -6.10 2.33
C PRO A 110 10.00 -5.43 0.96
N PHE A 111 8.97 -4.66 0.58
CA PHE A 111 8.93 -3.95 -0.69
C PHE A 111 9.79 -2.69 -0.69
N ILE A 112 9.91 -2.02 0.47
CA ILE A 112 10.81 -0.87 0.63
C ILE A 112 12.28 -1.32 0.55
N ARG A 113 12.63 -2.44 1.21
CA ARG A 113 13.99 -3.01 1.15
C ARG A 113 14.35 -3.44 -0.27
N GLU A 114 13.44 -4.12 -0.96
CA GLU A 114 13.62 -4.50 -2.37
C GLU A 114 13.89 -3.25 -3.24
N ARG A 115 13.24 -2.12 -2.97
CA ARG A 115 13.50 -0.87 -3.71
C ARG A 115 14.88 -0.30 -3.41
N ILE A 116 15.29 -0.26 -2.15
CA ILE A 116 16.64 0.19 -1.75
C ILE A 116 17.72 -0.66 -2.43
N GLU A 117 17.54 -1.98 -2.50
CA GLU A 117 18.47 -2.90 -3.15
C GLU A 117 18.55 -2.69 -4.68
N GLN A 118 17.47 -2.21 -5.31
CA GLN A 118 17.42 -1.87 -6.74
C GLN A 118 18.09 -0.53 -7.07
N GLU A 119 18.26 0.36 -6.08
CA GLU A 119 18.92 1.68 -6.23
C GLU A 119 20.44 1.61 -6.14
N VAL A 120 21.05 0.45 -5.89
CA VAL A 120 22.51 0.29 -5.88
C VAL A 120 23.00 -0.08 -7.29
N PRO A 121 23.49 0.88 -8.11
CA PRO A 121 24.25 0.52 -9.29
C PRO A 121 25.54 -0.18 -8.83
N CYS A 122 25.81 -1.34 -9.42
CA CYS A 122 27.11 -2.02 -9.30
C CYS A 122 28.25 -1.13 -9.75
#